data_AF-A0A934JWM6-F1
#
_entry.id   AF-A0A934JWM6-F1
#
_cell.length_a   1.000
_cell.length_b   1.000
_cell.length_c   1.000
_cell.angle_alpha   90.00
_cell.angle_beta   90.00
_cell.angle_gamma   90.00
#
_symmetry.space_group_name_H-M   'P 1'
#
loop_
_entity.id
_entity.type
_entity.pdbx_description
1 polymer ?
#
loop_
_entity_poly.entity_id
_entity_poly.type
_entity_poly.pdbx_seq_one_letter_code
_entity_poly.pdbx_strand_id
1 'polypeptide(L)'
;MFIWQWGLIGVSVLFLALFLLILWRYLFLKKQVAEFGEEVTNDELLERKESDVAVDKNSWLSLFEHQKNICTQLLAEVADSDEQNKASLTCWATFLEVEKQIIEQEIPNEKLANVLEAFGYILEKIDRVQEIDALFKSLKVNQALLSDLNKMIEKASDKVFEQVNITAELNMRLDRLHLQLNKETELDAMLAALRAEMASMIELAERLRLHLVDVKAAEGVDEAYVEALEAFLDSTEESTFLHSMRSEFDDKVEDLKHLADYQKDIITELQEQVRKAKGEEDSEKHIGSYDIAMVRLEKSLLESDRVVKHLERKLDSLQAVKYNLSIDIIRQNEAIAQKKALLESQQDEGLTGRNDIREVLEQEHETMRSMEDLLHQGAFTEESDAYVNEQSSKISSLRVMVNESELYVEMLERDLENTRVLRESLEYKLQQLEIGLGDGASSDEVTADELEEVENLREVNQELEEERKGLITALFDGHSQMDESIKLQQKIHQLDERIESIQRSYVEMEERYLTAIMAQEESS
;
A
#
# COMPACT_ATOMS: atom_id res chain seq x y z
N MET A 1 13.47 43.21 50.53
CA MET A 1 13.86 42.59 51.83
C MET A 1 12.99 43.02 53.02
N PHE A 2 12.45 44.24 53.08
CA PHE A 2 11.73 44.71 54.29
C PHE A 2 10.35 44.06 54.53
N ILE A 3 9.57 43.71 53.49
CA ILE A 3 8.19 43.19 53.68
C ILE A 3 8.16 41.81 54.34
N TRP A 4 9.16 40.95 54.05
CA TRP A 4 9.27 39.62 54.66
C TRP A 4 9.63 39.67 56.15
N GLN A 5 10.39 40.68 56.59
CA GLN A 5 10.74 40.86 58.00
C GLN A 5 9.53 41.31 58.84
N TRP A 6 8.68 42.19 58.30
CA TRP A 6 7.44 42.60 58.96
C TRP A 6 6.41 41.47 59.06
N GLY A 7 6.35 40.59 58.03
CA GLY A 7 5.53 39.37 58.09
C GLY A 7 5.98 38.42 59.20
N LEU A 8 7.29 38.23 59.37
CA LEU A 8 7.85 37.33 60.38
C LEU A 8 7.64 37.86 61.82
N ILE A 9 7.71 39.18 62.00
CA ILE A 9 7.40 39.84 63.27
C ILE A 9 5.90 39.70 63.59
N GLY A 10 5.01 39.88 62.60
CA GLY A 10 3.58 39.71 62.79
C GLY A 10 3.20 38.30 63.25
N VAL A 11 3.80 37.28 62.62
CA VAL A 11 3.59 35.87 63.00
C VAL A 11 4.14 35.59 64.41
N SER A 12 5.29 36.14 64.77
CA SER A 12 5.88 35.97 66.10
C SER A 12 5.02 36.55 67.23
N VAL A 13 4.38 37.71 67.00
CA VAL A 13 3.49 38.32 68.01
C VAL A 13 2.22 37.49 68.21
N LEU A 14 1.70 36.90 67.13
CA LEU A 14 0.50 36.06 67.17
C LEU A 14 0.76 34.76 67.96
N PHE A 15 1.92 34.12 67.76
CA PHE A 15 2.32 32.95 68.54
C PHE A 15 2.48 33.25 70.04
N LEU A 16 3.01 34.43 70.39
CA LEU A 16 3.20 34.83 71.79
C LEU A 16 1.84 35.05 72.49
N ALA A 17 0.87 35.64 71.78
CA ALA A 17 -0.49 35.81 72.29
C ALA A 17 -1.20 34.47 72.54
N LEU A 18 -1.06 33.49 71.63
CA LEU A 18 -1.60 32.14 71.82
C LEU A 18 -0.98 31.44 73.04
N PHE A 19 0.33 31.61 73.25
CA PHE A 19 1.02 31.00 74.40
C PHE A 19 0.52 31.55 75.74
N LEU A 20 0.24 32.85 75.81
CA LEU A 20 -0.31 33.48 77.01
C LEU A 20 -1.74 32.98 77.34
N LEU A 21 -2.56 32.73 76.32
CA LEU A 21 -3.90 32.17 76.52
C LEU A 21 -3.85 30.74 77.11
N ILE A 22 -2.92 29.92 76.63
CA ILE A 22 -2.74 28.54 77.13
C ILE A 22 -2.26 28.55 78.59
N LEU A 23 -1.30 29.42 78.93
CA LEU A 23 -0.82 29.58 80.31
C LEU A 23 -1.93 30.06 81.26
N TRP A 24 -2.78 30.97 80.79
CA TRP A 24 -3.91 31.45 81.59
C TRP A 24 -4.94 30.34 81.87
N ARG A 25 -5.28 29.55 80.84
CA ARG A 25 -6.15 28.36 80.98
C ARG A 25 -5.56 27.33 81.94
N TYR A 26 -4.26 27.06 81.86
CA TYR A 26 -3.58 26.11 82.74
C TYR A 26 -3.63 26.54 84.21
N LEU A 27 -3.38 27.83 84.50
CA LEU A 27 -3.47 28.36 85.86
C LEU A 27 -4.89 28.32 86.42
N PHE A 28 -5.91 28.54 85.58
CA PHE A 28 -7.30 28.43 85.98
C PHE A 28 -7.67 26.99 86.37
N LEU A 29 -7.26 25.98 85.59
CA LEU A 29 -7.50 24.57 85.91
C LEU A 29 -6.79 24.15 87.19
N LYS A 30 -5.54 24.61 87.41
CA LYS A 30 -4.80 24.30 88.64
C LYS A 30 -5.51 24.83 89.89
N LYS A 31 -6.23 25.96 89.78
CA LYS A 31 -6.96 26.55 90.91
C LYS A 31 -8.20 25.74 91.29
N GLN A 32 -8.91 25.14 90.32
CA GLN A 32 -10.09 24.30 90.59
C GLN A 32 -9.74 22.97 91.27
N VAL A 33 -8.58 22.37 90.97
CA VAL A 33 -8.16 21.11 91.60
C VAL A 33 -7.79 21.30 93.08
N ALA A 34 -7.38 22.50 93.49
CA ALA A 34 -7.02 22.78 94.87
C ALA A 34 -8.24 22.95 95.81
N GLU A 35 -9.43 23.27 95.27
CA GLU A 35 -10.66 23.46 96.07
C GLU A 35 -11.40 22.14 96.40
N PHE A 36 -11.05 21.02 95.76
CA PHE A 36 -11.71 19.72 95.94
C PHE A 36 -10.93 18.72 96.83
N GLY A 37 -9.85 19.15 97.50
CA GLY A 37 -8.88 18.25 98.13
C GLY A 37 -8.59 18.49 99.60
N GLU A 38 -9.60 18.64 100.47
CA GLU A 38 -9.40 18.60 101.94
C GLU A 38 -10.43 17.69 102.65
N GLU A 39 -9.89 16.83 103.53
CA GLU A 39 -10.40 15.57 104.06
C GLU A 39 -11.60 15.68 105.03
N VAL A 40 -12.60 14.79 104.90
CA VAL A 40 -13.65 14.58 105.92
C VAL A 40 -13.62 13.12 106.40
N THR A 41 -13.58 12.96 107.72
CA THR A 41 -13.38 11.75 108.52
C THR A 41 -14.50 10.69 108.41
N ASN A 42 -14.09 9.42 108.49
CA ASN A 42 -14.81 8.21 108.09
C ASN A 42 -16.11 7.80 108.85
N ASP A 43 -16.60 8.52 109.85
CA ASP A 43 -17.80 8.10 110.61
C ASP A 43 -19.11 8.82 110.24
N GLU A 44 -19.09 9.90 109.45
CA GLU A 44 -20.30 10.48 108.82
C GLU A 44 -20.60 9.87 107.44
N LEU A 45 -19.73 9.01 106.94
CA LEU A 45 -19.78 8.47 105.57
C LEU A 45 -20.75 7.31 105.38
N LEU A 46 -21.30 6.70 106.43
CA LEU A 46 -22.20 5.55 106.27
C LEU A 46 -23.69 5.96 106.19
N GLU A 47 -24.15 6.94 106.97
CA GLU A 47 -25.51 7.48 106.81
C GLU A 47 -25.60 8.49 105.66
N ARG A 48 -24.51 9.21 105.34
CA ARG A 48 -24.46 10.10 104.18
C ARG A 48 -24.28 9.36 102.85
N LYS A 49 -23.67 8.15 102.84
CA LYS A 49 -23.55 7.36 101.59
C LYS A 49 -24.90 6.85 101.09
N GLU A 50 -25.82 6.42 101.93
CA GLU A 50 -27.13 5.96 101.44
C GLU A 50 -27.99 7.14 100.93
N SER A 51 -27.89 8.33 101.54
CA SER A 51 -28.60 9.52 101.05
C SER A 51 -27.94 10.17 99.83
N ASP A 52 -26.60 10.31 99.79
CA ASP A 52 -25.91 10.88 98.62
C ASP A 52 -25.95 9.93 97.42
N VAL A 53 -25.89 8.60 97.60
CA VAL A 53 -26.05 7.63 96.49
C VAL A 53 -27.47 7.63 95.93
N ALA A 54 -28.49 7.84 96.77
CA ALA A 54 -29.88 7.97 96.31
C ALA A 54 -30.15 9.31 95.59
N VAL A 55 -29.52 10.41 96.05
CA VAL A 55 -29.60 11.73 95.40
C VAL A 55 -28.83 11.73 94.08
N ASP A 56 -27.67 11.07 94.01
CA ASP A 56 -26.91 10.90 92.78
C ASP A 56 -27.64 10.00 91.78
N LYS A 57 -28.24 8.88 92.24
CA LYS A 57 -29.05 8.01 91.38
C LYS A 57 -30.22 8.79 90.74
N ASN A 58 -30.95 9.59 91.51
CA ASN A 58 -32.05 10.38 90.98
C ASN A 58 -31.59 11.50 90.03
N SER A 59 -30.41 12.09 90.26
CA SER A 59 -29.85 13.08 89.35
C SER A 59 -29.44 12.46 88.00
N TRP A 60 -28.82 11.27 88.02
CA TRP A 60 -28.51 10.49 86.82
C TRP A 60 -29.77 10.08 86.05
N LEU A 61 -30.80 9.58 86.74
CA LEU A 61 -32.08 9.22 86.11
C LEU A 61 -32.76 10.42 85.44
N SER A 62 -32.72 11.59 86.08
CA SER A 62 -33.25 12.83 85.49
C SER A 62 -32.47 13.28 84.25
N LEU A 63 -31.15 13.05 84.22
CA LEU A 63 -30.27 13.38 83.11
C LEU A 63 -30.49 12.44 81.91
N PHE A 64 -30.66 11.14 82.15
CA PHE A 64 -31.03 10.18 81.10
C PHE A 64 -32.40 10.49 80.50
N GLU A 65 -33.38 10.88 81.33
CA GLU A 65 -34.70 11.26 80.86
C GLU A 65 -34.66 12.56 80.03
N HIS A 66 -33.82 13.52 80.41
CA HIS A 66 -33.59 14.72 79.62
C HIS A 66 -32.91 14.42 78.28
N GLN A 67 -31.86 13.60 78.27
CA GLN A 67 -31.17 13.18 77.04
C GLN A 67 -32.06 12.36 76.12
N LYS A 68 -32.90 11.47 76.69
CA LYS A 68 -33.90 10.72 75.93
C LYS A 68 -34.92 11.64 75.26
N ASN A 69 -35.41 12.66 75.98
CA ASN A 69 -36.33 13.65 75.41
C ASN A 69 -35.70 14.47 74.27
N ILE A 70 -34.39 14.75 74.36
CA ILE A 70 -33.65 15.38 73.26
C ILE A 70 -33.54 14.42 72.07
N CYS A 71 -33.21 13.15 72.29
CA CYS A 71 -33.14 12.14 71.23
C CYS A 71 -34.49 11.93 70.53
N THR A 72 -35.62 11.93 71.26
CA THR A 72 -36.96 11.78 70.65
C THR A 72 -37.38 13.02 69.87
N GLN A 73 -37.00 14.22 70.31
CA GLN A 73 -37.20 15.46 69.55
C GLN A 73 -36.37 15.47 68.26
N LEU A 74 -35.08 15.11 68.35
CA LEU A 74 -34.21 15.02 67.18
C LEU A 74 -34.69 13.94 66.19
N LEU A 75 -35.19 12.80 66.68
CA LEU A 75 -35.79 11.77 65.81
C LEU A 75 -37.04 12.25 65.06
N ALA A 76 -37.81 13.17 65.65
CA ALA A 76 -38.99 13.75 65.02
C ALA A 76 -38.63 14.83 63.97
N GLU A 77 -37.48 15.50 64.13
CA GLU A 77 -37.01 16.55 63.23
C GLU A 77 -36.19 16.02 62.03
N VAL A 78 -35.61 14.81 62.13
CA VAL A 78 -34.82 14.22 61.03
C VAL A 78 -35.73 13.71 59.90
N ALA A 79 -35.44 14.13 58.66
CA ALA A 79 -36.14 13.73 57.45
C ALA A 79 -36.07 12.21 57.20
N ASP A 80 -37.16 11.60 56.70
CA ASP A 80 -37.26 10.15 56.43
C ASP A 80 -36.20 9.59 55.45
N SER A 81 -35.51 10.45 54.69
CA SER A 81 -34.45 10.05 53.77
C SER A 81 -33.10 9.75 54.46
N ASP A 82 -32.87 10.26 55.68
CA ASP A 82 -31.61 10.09 56.40
C ASP A 82 -31.68 8.90 57.38
N GLU A 83 -31.78 7.71 56.81
CA GLU A 83 -31.87 6.44 57.57
C GLU A 83 -30.68 6.26 58.54
N GLN A 84 -29.50 6.78 58.20
CA GLN A 84 -28.30 6.68 59.04
C GLN A 84 -28.38 7.53 60.31
N ASN A 85 -28.87 8.77 60.22
CA ASN A 85 -29.04 9.65 61.38
C ASN A 85 -30.20 9.16 62.27
N LYS A 86 -31.24 8.58 61.67
CA LYS A 86 -32.30 7.90 62.44
C LYS A 86 -31.79 6.64 63.14
N ALA A 87 -31.01 5.81 62.47
CA ALA A 87 -30.45 4.59 63.05
C ALA A 87 -29.47 4.91 64.21
N SER A 88 -28.62 5.93 64.06
CA SER A 88 -27.71 6.34 65.13
C SER A 88 -28.46 6.95 66.32
N LEU A 89 -29.44 7.82 66.10
CA LEU A 89 -30.25 8.40 67.18
C LEU A 89 -31.14 7.36 67.89
N THR A 90 -31.67 6.38 67.17
CA THR A 90 -32.39 5.24 67.79
C THR A 90 -31.46 4.32 68.58
N CYS A 91 -30.23 4.11 68.11
CA CYS A 91 -29.18 3.40 68.85
C CYS A 91 -28.81 4.14 70.15
N TRP A 92 -28.68 5.46 70.12
CA TRP A 92 -28.45 6.28 71.32
C TRP A 92 -29.64 6.29 72.27
N ALA A 93 -30.87 6.42 71.75
CA ALA A 93 -32.07 6.39 72.57
C ALA A 93 -32.28 5.03 73.26
N THR A 94 -31.96 3.93 72.57
CA THR A 94 -31.98 2.58 73.14
C THR A 94 -30.86 2.39 74.16
N PHE A 95 -29.65 2.90 73.92
CA PHE A 95 -28.55 2.89 74.90
C PHE A 95 -28.93 3.60 76.21
N LEU A 96 -29.49 4.81 76.12
CA LEU A 96 -29.94 5.57 77.29
C LEU A 96 -31.09 4.88 78.04
N GLU A 97 -31.97 4.17 77.32
CA GLU A 97 -33.05 3.39 77.93
C GLU A 97 -32.50 2.16 78.67
N VAL A 98 -31.49 1.49 78.12
CA VAL A 98 -30.83 0.35 78.75
C VAL A 98 -30.04 0.79 79.98
N GLU A 99 -29.29 1.89 79.91
CA GLU A 99 -28.59 2.46 81.07
C GLU A 99 -29.57 2.90 82.17
N LYS A 100 -30.70 3.53 81.80
CA LYS A 100 -31.77 3.86 82.73
C LYS A 100 -32.31 2.60 83.41
N GLN A 101 -32.60 1.54 82.66
CA GLN A 101 -33.11 0.27 83.21
C GLN A 101 -32.10 -0.43 84.13
N ILE A 102 -30.80 -0.40 83.80
CA ILE A 102 -29.72 -0.97 84.62
C ILE A 102 -29.63 -0.22 85.96
N ILE A 103 -29.74 1.11 85.94
CA ILE A 103 -29.64 1.95 87.14
C ILE A 103 -30.92 1.90 87.97
N GLU A 104 -32.11 1.84 87.35
CA GLU A 104 -33.39 1.77 88.06
C GLU A 104 -33.64 0.43 88.74
N GLN A 105 -33.36 -0.70 88.07
CA GLN A 105 -33.83 -2.02 88.51
C GLN A 105 -32.76 -2.96 89.09
N GLU A 106 -31.47 -2.59 89.17
CA GLU A 106 -30.38 -3.49 89.59
C GLU A 106 -30.52 -4.88 88.93
N ILE A 107 -30.61 -4.88 87.59
CA ILE A 107 -31.01 -6.05 86.83
C ILE A 107 -29.95 -7.17 87.00
N PRO A 108 -30.33 -8.41 87.38
CA PRO A 108 -29.39 -9.52 87.46
C PRO A 108 -28.80 -9.82 86.07
N ASN A 109 -27.49 -10.10 86.03
CA ASN A 109 -26.65 -10.26 84.83
C ASN A 109 -27.24 -11.15 83.71
N GLU A 110 -28.19 -12.03 84.02
CA GLU A 110 -28.84 -12.93 83.07
C GLU A 110 -29.76 -12.22 82.05
N LYS A 111 -30.36 -11.08 82.39
CA LYS A 111 -31.24 -10.32 81.46
C LYS A 111 -30.50 -9.27 80.63
N LEU A 112 -29.27 -8.94 81.01
CA LEU A 112 -28.41 -7.98 80.31
C LEU A 112 -28.00 -8.52 78.92
N ALA A 113 -27.79 -9.83 78.79
CA ALA A 113 -27.40 -10.48 77.55
C ALA A 113 -28.44 -10.31 76.43
N ASN A 114 -29.73 -10.49 76.73
CA ASN A 114 -30.81 -10.38 75.74
C ASN A 114 -30.98 -8.95 75.22
N VAL A 115 -30.71 -7.96 76.06
CA VAL A 115 -30.78 -6.53 75.71
C VAL A 115 -29.56 -6.12 74.86
N LEU A 116 -28.39 -6.66 75.18
CA LEU A 116 -27.17 -6.48 74.37
C LEU A 116 -27.29 -7.15 72.99
N GLU A 117 -28.00 -8.26 72.88
CA GLU A 117 -28.23 -8.96 71.61
C GLU A 117 -29.14 -8.15 70.66
N ALA A 118 -30.19 -7.51 71.18
CA ALA A 118 -31.02 -6.59 70.40
C ALA A 118 -30.22 -5.37 69.90
N PHE A 119 -29.21 -4.94 70.67
CA PHE A 119 -28.28 -3.88 70.28
C PHE A 119 -27.33 -4.32 69.17
N GLY A 120 -26.86 -5.58 69.21
CA GLY A 120 -26.02 -6.15 68.15
C GLY A 120 -26.67 -6.08 66.76
N TYR A 121 -27.98 -6.33 66.67
CA TYR A 121 -28.72 -6.23 65.41
C TYR A 121 -28.81 -4.80 64.85
N ILE A 122 -28.90 -3.79 65.73
CA ILE A 122 -28.94 -2.37 65.32
C ILE A 122 -27.56 -1.91 64.87
N LEU A 123 -26.50 -2.32 65.57
CA LEU A 123 -25.12 -2.06 65.18
C LEU A 123 -24.79 -2.67 63.82
N GLU A 124 -25.19 -3.91 63.58
CA GLU A 124 -24.98 -4.58 62.29
C GLU A 124 -25.71 -3.85 61.13
N LYS A 125 -26.89 -3.27 61.39
CA LYS A 125 -27.58 -2.43 60.40
C LYS A 125 -26.82 -1.13 60.12
N ILE A 126 -26.26 -0.49 61.13
CA ILE A 126 -25.47 0.74 60.97
C ILE A 126 -24.19 0.45 60.18
N ASP A 127 -23.51 -0.66 60.49
CA ASP A 127 -22.31 -1.08 59.76
C ASP A 127 -22.61 -1.34 58.28
N ARG A 128 -23.70 -2.05 57.97
CA ARG A 128 -24.14 -2.26 56.58
C ARG A 128 -24.46 -0.95 55.86
N VAL A 129 -25.08 0.02 56.54
CA VAL A 129 -25.37 1.33 55.94
C VAL A 129 -24.09 2.12 55.67
N GLN A 130 -23.10 2.05 56.57
CA GLN A 130 -21.79 2.67 56.35
C GLN A 130 -21.00 2.00 55.21
N GLU A 131 -21.07 0.67 55.08
CA GLU A 131 -20.49 -0.05 53.95
C GLU A 131 -21.14 0.36 52.62
N ILE A 132 -22.47 0.51 52.59
CA ILE A 132 -23.20 0.98 51.40
C ILE A 132 -22.81 2.43 51.05
N ASP A 133 -22.64 3.33 52.02
CA ASP A 133 -22.19 4.71 51.77
C ASP A 133 -20.74 4.75 51.24
N ALA A 134 -19.86 3.90 51.78
CA ALA A 134 -18.50 3.73 51.25
C ALA A 134 -18.51 3.24 49.79
N LEU A 135 -19.38 2.27 49.47
CA LEU A 135 -19.57 1.78 48.11
C LEU A 135 -20.14 2.88 47.20
N PHE A 136 -21.09 3.69 47.66
CA PHE A 136 -21.64 4.82 46.89
C PHE A 136 -20.59 5.89 46.57
N LYS A 137 -19.71 6.20 47.54
CA LYS A 137 -18.57 7.10 47.30
C LYS A 137 -17.62 6.52 46.26
N SER A 138 -17.31 5.22 46.34
CA SER A 138 -16.47 4.56 45.34
C SER A 138 -17.11 4.53 43.95
N LEU A 139 -18.43 4.32 43.86
CA LEU A 139 -19.19 4.33 42.62
C LEU A 139 -19.19 5.73 41.99
N LYS A 140 -19.33 6.78 42.80
CA LYS A 140 -19.29 8.17 42.33
C LYS A 140 -17.92 8.55 41.78
N VAL A 141 -16.83 8.09 42.42
CA VAL A 141 -15.47 8.25 41.90
C VAL A 141 -15.29 7.48 40.59
N ASN A 142 -15.79 6.25 40.51
CA ASN A 142 -15.76 5.46 39.29
C ASN A 142 -16.58 6.10 38.15
N GLN A 143 -17.73 6.70 38.45
CA GLN A 143 -18.53 7.42 37.47
C GLN A 143 -17.81 8.68 36.96
N ALA A 144 -17.12 9.41 37.84
CA ALA A 144 -16.29 10.56 37.45
C ALA A 144 -15.13 10.12 36.54
N LEU A 145 -14.42 9.05 36.93
CA LEU A 145 -13.35 8.44 36.12
C LEU A 145 -13.84 7.97 34.76
N LEU A 146 -15.02 7.34 34.69
CA LEU A 146 -15.64 6.95 33.42
C LEU A 146 -15.97 8.16 32.55
N SER A 147 -16.45 9.26 33.13
CA SER A 147 -16.72 10.48 32.36
C SER A 147 -15.43 11.12 31.81
N ASP A 148 -14.35 11.11 32.60
CA ASP A 148 -13.06 11.64 32.19
C ASP A 148 -12.38 10.74 31.15
N LEU A 149 -12.53 9.41 31.29
CA LEU A 149 -12.11 8.46 30.27
C LEU A 149 -12.87 8.71 28.96
N ASN A 150 -14.19 8.93 29.02
CA ASN A 150 -14.98 9.18 27.83
C ASN A 150 -14.55 10.49 27.12
N LYS A 151 -14.25 11.54 27.89
CA LYS A 151 -13.66 12.79 27.33
C LYS A 151 -12.27 12.57 26.73
N MET A 152 -11.44 11.72 27.34
CA MET A 152 -10.14 11.37 26.77
C MET A 152 -10.28 10.55 25.48
N ILE A 153 -11.25 9.64 25.42
CA ILE A 153 -11.56 8.86 24.22
C ILE A 153 -12.05 9.79 23.10
N GLU A 154 -12.94 10.74 23.40
CA GLU A 154 -13.42 11.73 22.43
C GLU A 154 -12.26 12.57 21.88
N LYS A 155 -11.40 13.14 22.74
CA LYS A 155 -10.21 13.88 22.31
C LYS A 155 -9.21 13.03 21.53
N ALA A 156 -9.06 11.75 21.89
CA ALA A 156 -8.19 10.83 21.15
C ALA A 156 -8.80 10.49 19.78
N SER A 157 -10.12 10.31 19.71
CA SER A 157 -10.87 10.10 18.48
C SER A 157 -10.74 11.30 17.54
N ASP A 158 -10.90 12.53 18.03
CA ASP A 158 -10.72 13.75 17.24
C ASP A 158 -9.30 13.84 16.66
N LYS A 159 -8.27 13.55 17.47
CA LYS A 159 -6.88 13.53 17.01
C LYS A 159 -6.62 12.44 15.98
N VAL A 160 -7.21 11.25 16.14
CA VAL A 160 -7.11 10.17 15.16
C VAL A 160 -7.81 10.59 13.87
N PHE A 161 -8.97 11.26 13.96
CA PHE A 161 -9.68 11.78 12.79
C PHE A 161 -8.86 12.84 12.04
N GLU A 162 -8.24 13.79 12.75
CA GLU A 162 -7.30 14.76 12.15
C GLU A 162 -6.11 14.06 11.49
N GLN A 163 -5.51 13.06 12.14
CA GLN A 163 -4.41 12.29 11.55
C GLN A 163 -4.85 11.50 10.32
N VAL A 164 -6.04 10.90 10.33
CA VAL A 164 -6.60 10.18 9.18
C VAL A 164 -6.84 11.16 8.03
N ASN A 165 -7.35 12.36 8.31
CA ASN A 165 -7.54 13.39 7.28
C ASN A 165 -6.21 13.86 6.67
N ILE A 166 -5.20 14.11 7.50
CA ILE A 166 -3.84 14.46 7.02
C ILE A 166 -3.25 13.31 6.20
N THR A 167 -3.45 12.06 6.63
CA THR A 167 -2.97 10.86 5.92
C THR A 167 -3.69 10.71 4.58
N ALA A 168 -4.99 10.98 4.52
CA ALA A 168 -5.76 10.99 3.28
C ALA A 168 -5.28 12.08 2.32
N GLU A 169 -5.00 13.28 2.81
CA GLU A 169 -4.44 14.37 1.99
C GLU A 169 -3.03 14.01 1.46
N LEU A 170 -2.19 13.42 2.30
CA LEU A 170 -0.86 12.93 1.89
C LEU A 170 -0.97 11.82 0.84
N ASN A 171 -1.90 10.87 1.00
CA ASN A 171 -2.14 9.83 0.01
C ASN A 171 -2.63 10.41 -1.32
N MET A 172 -3.54 11.38 -1.30
CA MET A 172 -3.96 12.06 -2.54
C MET A 172 -2.80 12.79 -3.23
N ARG A 173 -1.89 13.41 -2.46
CA ARG A 173 -0.68 14.03 -3.01
C ARG A 173 0.28 12.97 -3.57
N LEU A 174 0.43 11.85 -2.89
CA LEU A 174 1.23 10.70 -3.34
C LEU A 174 0.69 10.16 -4.67
N ASP A 175 -0.62 9.92 -4.76
CA ASP A 175 -1.27 9.43 -5.97
C ASP A 175 -1.11 10.41 -7.13
N ARG A 176 -1.21 11.72 -6.86
CA ARG A 176 -0.97 12.77 -7.87
C ARG A 176 0.49 12.76 -8.34
N LEU A 177 1.45 12.58 -7.44
CA LEU A 177 2.87 12.47 -7.80
C LEU A 177 3.15 11.18 -8.58
N HIS A 178 2.54 10.06 -8.22
CA HIS A 178 2.63 8.82 -8.99
C HIS A 178 2.07 8.98 -10.40
N LEU A 179 0.95 9.67 -10.55
CA LEU A 179 0.34 9.91 -11.86
C LEU A 179 1.20 10.85 -12.72
N GLN A 180 1.82 11.86 -12.11
CA GLN A 180 2.81 12.71 -12.79
C GLN A 180 4.06 11.92 -13.20
N LEU A 181 4.58 11.06 -12.31
CA LEU A 181 5.73 10.22 -12.60
C LEU A 181 5.45 9.24 -13.75
N ASN A 182 4.28 8.59 -13.76
CA ASN A 182 3.91 7.70 -14.85
C ASN A 182 3.84 8.46 -16.18
N LYS A 183 3.33 9.69 -16.18
CA LYS A 183 3.32 10.54 -17.38
C LYS A 183 4.73 10.91 -17.84
N GLU A 184 5.65 11.17 -16.92
CA GLU A 184 7.08 11.37 -17.27
C GLU A 184 7.69 10.09 -17.86
N THR A 185 7.37 8.90 -17.34
CA THR A 185 7.87 7.65 -17.91
C THR A 185 7.33 7.38 -19.32
N GLU A 186 6.08 7.76 -19.61
CA GLU A 186 5.52 7.71 -20.96
C GLU A 186 6.23 8.69 -21.90
N LEU A 187 6.48 9.91 -21.44
CA LEU A 187 7.25 10.91 -22.19
C LEU A 187 8.68 10.44 -22.47
N ASP A 188 9.35 9.84 -21.48
CA ASP A 188 10.68 9.26 -21.65
C ASP A 188 10.67 8.09 -22.67
N ALA A 189 9.63 7.26 -22.66
CA ALA A 189 9.46 6.18 -23.63
C ALA A 189 9.24 6.72 -25.06
N MET A 190 8.40 7.75 -25.22
CA MET A 190 8.20 8.42 -26.51
C MET A 190 9.48 9.10 -27.01
N LEU A 191 10.23 9.73 -26.10
CA LEU A 191 11.49 10.40 -26.43
C LEU A 191 12.56 9.35 -26.80
N ALA A 192 12.59 8.19 -26.13
CA ALA A 192 13.45 7.07 -26.51
C ALA A 192 13.09 6.51 -27.90
N ALA A 193 11.81 6.37 -28.23
CA ALA A 193 11.36 5.96 -29.57
C ALA A 193 11.80 6.97 -30.63
N LEU A 194 11.61 8.28 -30.36
CA LEU A 194 12.03 9.34 -31.26
C LEU A 194 13.56 9.38 -31.44
N ARG A 195 14.33 9.10 -30.38
CA ARG A 195 15.80 8.91 -30.48
C ARG A 195 16.18 7.71 -31.34
N ALA A 196 15.44 6.61 -31.26
CA ALA A 196 15.68 5.43 -32.09
C ALA A 196 15.39 5.73 -33.57
N GLU A 197 14.33 6.47 -33.85
CA GLU A 197 14.02 6.95 -35.21
C GLU A 197 15.05 7.96 -35.74
N MET A 198 15.50 8.90 -34.91
CA MET A 198 16.56 9.82 -35.31
C MET A 198 17.89 9.10 -35.55
N ALA A 199 18.24 8.12 -34.71
CA ALA A 199 19.43 7.29 -34.90
C ALA A 199 19.36 6.45 -36.17
N SER A 200 18.20 5.87 -36.49
CA SER A 200 18.02 5.11 -37.74
C SER A 200 18.07 6.01 -38.97
N MET A 201 17.57 7.26 -38.89
CA MET A 201 17.74 8.24 -39.97
C MET A 201 19.20 8.65 -40.17
N ILE A 202 19.99 8.81 -39.11
CA ILE A 202 21.43 9.11 -39.20
C ILE A 202 22.17 7.90 -39.81
N GLU A 203 21.87 6.68 -39.38
CA GLU A 203 22.45 5.47 -39.96
C GLU A 203 22.10 5.33 -41.46
N LEU A 204 20.89 5.70 -41.86
CA LEU A 204 20.48 5.75 -43.26
C LEU A 204 21.24 6.83 -44.03
N ALA A 205 21.42 8.02 -43.43
CA ALA A 205 22.21 9.10 -44.02
C ALA A 205 23.68 8.68 -44.20
N GLU A 206 24.30 7.99 -43.24
CA GLU A 206 25.65 7.44 -43.36
C GLU A 206 25.75 6.37 -44.44
N ARG A 207 24.78 5.43 -44.50
CA ARG A 207 24.70 4.43 -45.58
C ARG A 207 24.59 5.09 -46.94
N LEU A 208 23.77 6.13 -47.08
CA LEU A 208 23.65 6.92 -48.32
C LEU A 208 24.95 7.66 -48.64
N ARG A 209 25.67 8.17 -47.64
CA ARG A 209 26.98 8.83 -47.80
C ARG A 209 28.02 7.85 -48.35
N LEU A 210 28.04 6.62 -47.86
CA LEU A 210 28.89 5.53 -48.39
C LEU A 210 28.48 5.16 -49.83
N HIS A 211 27.17 5.00 -50.08
CA HIS A 211 26.65 4.72 -51.41
C HIS A 211 26.98 5.82 -52.42
N LEU A 212 27.02 7.08 -51.98
CA LEU A 212 27.37 8.23 -52.82
C LEU A 212 28.85 8.19 -53.23
N VAL A 213 29.75 7.73 -52.36
CA VAL A 213 31.17 7.51 -52.69
C VAL A 213 31.31 6.44 -53.78
N ASP A 214 30.56 5.35 -53.68
CA ASP A 214 30.56 4.27 -54.67
C ASP A 214 29.95 4.70 -56.01
N VAL A 215 28.86 5.47 -55.97
CA VAL A 215 28.17 6.02 -57.16
C VAL A 215 29.02 7.09 -57.85
N LYS A 216 29.80 7.88 -57.11
CA LYS A 216 30.80 8.81 -57.68
C LYS A 216 31.97 8.09 -58.37
N ALA A 217 32.31 6.88 -57.93
CA ALA A 217 33.39 6.09 -58.51
C ALA A 217 32.95 5.33 -59.79
N ALA A 218 31.64 5.19 -60.03
CA ALA A 218 31.10 4.55 -61.22
C ALA A 218 31.05 5.52 -62.42
N GLU A 219 31.58 5.11 -63.58
CA GLU A 219 31.52 5.92 -64.81
C GLU A 219 30.09 5.96 -65.39
N GLY A 220 29.57 7.17 -65.62
CA GLY A 220 28.30 7.40 -66.35
C GLY A 220 27.10 7.88 -65.53
N VAL A 221 27.30 8.33 -64.29
CA VAL A 221 26.22 8.80 -63.41
C VAL A 221 25.88 10.29 -63.65
N ASP A 222 24.59 10.61 -63.56
CA ASP A 222 24.03 11.95 -63.71
C ASP A 222 24.54 12.90 -62.60
N GLU A 223 25.35 13.89 -62.97
CA GLU A 223 26.06 14.80 -62.04
C GLU A 223 25.08 15.60 -61.16
N ALA A 224 23.89 15.90 -61.70
CA ALA A 224 22.81 16.59 -60.99
C ALA A 224 22.17 15.75 -59.86
N TYR A 225 22.15 14.41 -60.00
CA TYR A 225 21.65 13.51 -58.96
C TYR A 225 22.62 13.43 -57.79
N VAL A 226 23.92 13.38 -58.09
CA VAL A 226 24.99 13.37 -57.09
C VAL A 226 25.01 14.68 -56.31
N GLU A 227 24.89 15.82 -56.98
CA GLU A 227 24.86 17.15 -56.34
C GLU A 227 23.62 17.34 -55.45
N ALA A 228 22.45 16.83 -55.88
CA ALA A 228 21.23 16.86 -55.07
C ALA A 228 21.31 15.97 -53.81
N LEU A 229 21.93 14.80 -53.93
CA LEU A 229 22.17 13.91 -52.79
C LEU A 229 23.20 14.48 -51.81
N GLU A 230 24.26 15.14 -52.29
CA GLU A 230 25.22 15.83 -51.42
C GLU A 230 24.57 17.00 -50.68
N ALA A 231 23.78 17.82 -51.38
CA ALA A 231 23.03 18.90 -50.75
C ALA A 231 22.04 18.40 -49.68
N PHE A 232 21.43 17.23 -49.89
CA PHE A 232 20.55 16.60 -48.89
C PHE A 232 21.35 16.07 -47.68
N LEU A 233 22.49 15.41 -47.91
CA LEU A 233 23.33 14.83 -46.85
C LEU A 233 24.08 15.89 -46.03
N ASP A 234 24.41 17.04 -46.61
CA ASP A 234 24.99 18.18 -45.89
C ASP A 234 23.93 18.96 -45.10
N SER A 235 22.64 18.83 -45.45
CA SER A 235 21.54 19.39 -44.66
C SER A 235 21.17 18.55 -43.43
N THR A 236 21.61 17.29 -43.38
CA THR A 236 21.38 16.33 -42.29
C THR A 236 22.63 16.17 -41.42
N GLU A 237 23.26 17.29 -41.05
CA GLU A 237 24.43 17.26 -40.17
C GLU A 237 24.13 16.67 -38.78
N GLU A 238 24.94 15.69 -38.41
CA GLU A 238 25.04 14.97 -37.13
C GLU A 238 25.13 15.89 -35.88
N SER A 239 25.49 17.16 -36.08
CA SER A 239 25.84 18.13 -35.04
C SER A 239 24.64 18.60 -34.21
N THR A 240 23.46 18.77 -34.81
CA THR A 240 22.23 19.21 -34.12
C THR A 240 21.69 18.14 -33.18
N PHE A 241 21.77 16.87 -33.57
CA PHE A 241 21.35 15.74 -32.73
C PHE A 241 22.28 15.54 -31.54
N LEU A 242 23.60 15.47 -31.77
CA LEU A 242 24.58 15.29 -30.70
C LEU A 242 24.62 16.47 -29.74
N HIS A 243 24.38 17.71 -30.20
CA HIS A 243 24.22 18.86 -29.31
C HIS A 243 22.92 18.81 -28.50
N SER A 244 21.79 18.41 -29.08
CA SER A 244 20.55 18.23 -28.33
C SER A 244 20.70 17.17 -27.24
N MET A 245 21.31 16.02 -27.57
CA MET A 245 21.52 14.95 -26.61
C MET A 245 22.50 15.36 -25.51
N ARG A 246 23.57 16.08 -25.87
CA ARG A 246 24.55 16.60 -24.91
C ARG A 246 23.97 17.63 -23.96
N SER A 247 23.16 18.57 -24.46
CA SER A 247 22.46 19.55 -23.62
C SER A 247 21.53 18.86 -22.61
N GLU A 248 20.76 17.87 -23.05
CA GLU A 248 19.85 17.15 -22.16
C GLU A 248 20.60 16.28 -21.12
N PHE A 249 21.73 15.68 -21.51
CA PHE A 249 22.60 15.01 -20.53
C PHE A 249 23.22 15.98 -19.53
N ASP A 250 23.62 17.18 -19.97
CA ASP A 250 24.13 18.22 -19.09
C ASP A 250 23.04 18.69 -18.11
N ASP A 251 21.78 18.86 -18.56
CA ASP A 251 20.63 19.19 -17.71
C ASP A 251 20.34 18.07 -16.67
N LYS A 252 20.34 16.80 -17.09
CA LYS A 252 20.15 15.65 -16.16
C LYS A 252 21.30 15.52 -15.15
N VAL A 253 22.52 15.88 -15.54
CA VAL A 253 23.68 15.92 -14.63
C VAL A 253 23.55 17.09 -13.64
N GLU A 254 22.97 18.21 -14.07
CA GLU A 254 22.69 19.36 -13.20
C GLU A 254 21.59 19.04 -12.19
N ASP A 255 20.51 18.38 -12.59
CA ASP A 255 19.47 17.88 -11.68
C ASP A 255 20.02 16.88 -10.65
N LEU A 256 20.90 15.97 -11.07
CA LEU A 256 21.57 15.04 -10.17
C LEU A 256 22.48 15.75 -9.16
N LYS A 257 23.16 16.83 -9.58
CA LYS A 257 23.94 17.68 -8.66
C LYS A 257 23.04 18.39 -7.67
N HIS A 258 21.92 18.98 -8.13
CA HIS A 258 20.95 19.63 -7.25
C HIS A 258 20.37 18.65 -6.23
N LEU A 259 20.08 17.41 -6.62
CA LEU A 259 19.61 16.38 -5.70
C LEU A 259 20.69 15.99 -4.68
N ALA A 260 21.95 15.86 -5.11
CA ALA A 260 23.07 15.56 -4.21
C ALA A 260 23.35 16.71 -3.23
N ASP A 261 23.25 17.96 -3.69
CA ASP A 261 23.38 19.16 -2.85
C ASP A 261 22.23 19.25 -1.84
N TYR A 262 20.99 18.97 -2.26
CA TYR A 262 19.85 18.91 -1.35
C TYR A 262 20.00 17.80 -0.29
N GLN A 263 20.48 16.62 -0.66
CA GLN A 263 20.79 15.55 0.30
C GLN A 263 21.89 15.97 1.28
N LYS A 264 22.92 16.66 0.81
CA LYS A 264 23.98 17.21 1.65
C LYS A 264 23.43 18.26 2.62
N ASP A 265 22.52 19.12 2.18
CA ASP A 265 21.88 20.12 3.03
C ASP A 265 21.02 19.47 4.12
N ILE A 266 20.24 18.44 3.80
CA ILE A 266 19.50 17.66 4.81
C ILE A 266 20.45 16.98 5.82
N ILE A 267 21.55 16.40 5.34
CA ILE A 267 22.54 15.75 6.21
C ILE A 267 23.17 16.79 7.16
N THR A 268 23.49 17.98 6.66
CA THR A 268 24.06 19.04 7.51
C THR A 268 23.03 19.58 8.50
N GLU A 269 21.77 19.77 8.10
CA GLU A 269 20.67 20.16 8.99
C GLU A 269 20.43 19.11 10.09
N LEU A 270 20.43 17.82 9.73
CA LEU A 270 20.30 16.71 10.68
C LEU A 270 21.51 16.64 11.63
N GLN A 271 22.73 16.83 11.15
CA GLN A 271 23.91 16.89 12.00
C GLN A 271 23.85 18.07 12.97
N GLU A 272 23.31 19.21 12.54
CA GLU A 272 23.13 20.38 13.39
C GLU A 272 22.02 20.19 14.42
N GLN A 273 20.91 19.55 14.06
CA GLN A 273 19.84 19.17 14.99
C GLN A 273 20.33 18.15 16.03
N VAL A 274 21.12 17.15 15.63
CA VAL A 274 21.75 16.20 16.55
C VAL A 274 22.74 16.90 17.49
N ARG A 275 23.50 17.88 16.97
CA ARG A 275 24.46 18.65 17.78
C ARG A 275 23.77 19.61 18.75
N LYS A 276 22.66 20.23 18.36
CA LYS A 276 21.80 21.07 19.22
C LYS A 276 21.12 20.23 20.31
N ALA A 277 20.57 19.07 19.95
CA ALA A 277 19.97 18.13 20.90
C ALA A 277 20.98 17.58 21.92
N LYS A 278 22.24 17.39 21.52
CA LYS A 278 23.33 16.96 22.42
C LYS A 278 23.83 18.08 23.36
N GLY A 279 23.43 19.33 23.12
CA GLY A 279 23.87 20.51 23.87
C GLY A 279 22.91 20.99 24.97
N GLU A 280 21.67 20.52 25.01
CA GLU A 280 20.67 20.91 26.03
C GLU A 280 20.48 19.78 27.05
N GLU A 281 21.08 19.96 28.23
CA GLU A 281 20.89 19.12 29.42
C GLU A 281 19.51 19.37 30.06
N ASP A 282 18.44 18.83 29.49
CA ASP A 282 17.19 18.58 30.22
C ASP A 282 16.72 17.17 29.84
N SER A 283 16.67 16.24 30.79
CA SER A 283 16.69 14.79 30.48
C SER A 283 15.34 14.07 30.57
N GLU A 284 14.27 14.70 31.07
CA GLU A 284 13.01 13.99 31.31
C GLU A 284 11.88 14.27 30.30
N LYS A 285 11.79 15.48 29.74
CA LYS A 285 10.86 15.75 28.62
C LYS A 285 11.40 15.31 27.26
N HIS A 286 12.71 15.10 27.18
CA HIS A 286 13.36 14.80 25.93
C HIS A 286 13.33 13.32 25.57
N ILE A 287 13.06 12.39 26.50
CA ILE A 287 12.99 10.94 26.19
C ILE A 287 11.92 10.65 25.13
N GLY A 288 10.74 11.26 25.23
CA GLY A 288 9.70 11.11 24.21
C GLY A 288 10.05 11.77 22.86
N SER A 289 10.74 12.92 22.87
CA SER A 289 11.24 13.52 21.62
C SER A 289 12.44 12.77 21.05
N TYR A 290 13.25 12.12 21.89
CA TYR A 290 14.34 11.24 21.50
C TYR A 290 13.78 9.97 20.86
N ASP A 291 12.76 9.36 21.44
CA ASP A 291 12.08 8.19 20.84
C ASP A 291 11.43 8.56 19.50
N ILE A 292 10.77 9.71 19.40
CA ILE A 292 10.16 10.17 18.14
C ILE A 292 11.22 10.54 17.10
N ALA A 293 12.30 11.22 17.49
CA ALA A 293 13.41 11.55 16.60
C ALA A 293 14.20 10.30 16.19
N MET A 294 14.33 9.32 17.07
CA MET A 294 14.98 8.04 16.82
C MET A 294 14.12 7.16 15.92
N VAL A 295 12.80 7.08 16.12
CA VAL A 295 11.89 6.39 15.20
C VAL A 295 11.84 7.10 13.84
N ARG A 296 11.91 8.43 13.80
CA ARG A 296 12.01 9.18 12.54
C ARG A 296 13.36 8.96 11.85
N LEU A 297 14.45 8.83 12.61
CA LEU A 297 15.78 8.47 12.11
C LEU A 297 15.85 7.03 11.63
N GLU A 298 15.25 6.09 12.35
CA GLU A 298 15.14 4.69 11.93
C GLU A 298 14.30 4.59 10.67
N LYS A 299 13.21 5.35 10.57
CA LYS A 299 12.40 5.43 9.36
C LYS A 299 13.16 6.05 8.19
N SER A 300 13.88 7.16 8.40
CA SER A 300 14.67 7.79 7.33
C SER A 300 15.90 6.95 6.94
N LEU A 301 16.52 6.23 7.89
CA LEU A 301 17.58 5.27 7.62
C LEU A 301 17.04 4.07 6.84
N LEU A 302 15.86 3.54 7.19
CA LEU A 302 15.22 2.45 6.45
C LEU A 302 14.76 2.89 5.06
N GLU A 303 14.26 4.12 4.91
CA GLU A 303 13.95 4.70 3.61
C GLU A 303 15.24 4.94 2.81
N SER A 304 16.31 5.41 3.44
CA SER A 304 17.63 5.53 2.79
C SER A 304 18.22 4.17 2.40
N ASP A 305 18.06 3.12 3.22
CA ASP A 305 18.53 1.76 2.93
C ASP A 305 17.71 1.14 1.80
N ARG A 306 16.41 1.42 1.72
CA ARG A 306 15.58 1.04 0.57
C ARG A 306 15.98 1.76 -0.70
N VAL A 307 16.26 3.07 -0.62
CA VAL A 307 16.72 3.86 -1.76
C VAL A 307 18.12 3.41 -2.20
N VAL A 308 19.04 3.16 -1.27
CA VAL A 308 20.38 2.63 -1.55
C VAL A 308 20.28 1.25 -2.17
N LYS A 309 19.48 0.32 -1.64
CA LYS A 309 19.24 -0.99 -2.28
C LYS A 309 18.59 -0.88 -3.65
N HIS A 310 17.73 0.11 -3.86
CA HIS A 310 17.16 0.37 -5.18
C HIS A 310 18.22 0.91 -6.15
N LEU A 311 19.12 1.78 -5.68
CA LEU A 311 20.25 2.29 -6.44
C LEU A 311 21.31 1.21 -6.72
N GLU A 312 21.60 0.34 -5.77
CA GLU A 312 22.48 -0.83 -5.94
C GLU A 312 21.89 -1.80 -6.96
N ARG A 313 20.58 -2.11 -6.88
CA ARG A 313 19.92 -2.93 -7.91
C ARG A 313 19.94 -2.25 -9.28
N LYS A 314 19.78 -0.92 -9.34
CA LYS A 314 19.90 -0.16 -10.59
C LYS A 314 21.32 -0.14 -11.13
N LEU A 315 22.33 -0.07 -10.26
CA LEU A 315 23.74 -0.15 -10.61
C LEU A 315 24.09 -1.55 -11.12
N ASP A 316 23.63 -2.60 -10.44
CA ASP A 316 23.81 -4.00 -10.82
C ASP A 316 23.09 -4.28 -12.14
N SER A 317 21.86 -3.77 -12.33
CA SER A 317 21.17 -3.89 -13.61
C SER A 317 21.87 -3.10 -14.71
N LEU A 318 22.41 -1.92 -14.43
CA LEU A 318 23.21 -1.16 -15.40
C LEU A 318 24.54 -1.82 -15.71
N GLN A 319 25.19 -2.46 -14.74
CA GLN A 319 26.41 -3.23 -14.95
C GLN A 319 26.12 -4.52 -15.73
N ALA A 320 25.00 -5.19 -15.47
CA ALA A 320 24.52 -6.33 -16.24
C ALA A 320 24.15 -5.93 -17.66
N VAL A 321 23.42 -4.81 -17.85
CA VAL A 321 23.10 -4.27 -19.18
C VAL A 321 24.37 -3.83 -19.90
N LYS A 322 25.34 -3.19 -19.23
CA LYS A 322 26.63 -2.84 -19.83
C LYS A 322 27.44 -4.07 -20.23
N TYR A 323 27.45 -5.10 -19.38
CA TYR A 323 28.12 -6.36 -19.66
C TYR A 323 27.44 -7.10 -20.82
N ASN A 324 26.10 -7.16 -20.84
CA ASN A 324 25.32 -7.73 -21.92
C ASN A 324 25.49 -6.94 -23.21
N LEU A 325 25.45 -5.61 -23.18
CA LEU A 325 25.77 -4.77 -24.34
C LEU A 325 27.21 -4.98 -24.82
N SER A 326 28.17 -5.17 -23.91
CA SER A 326 29.54 -5.48 -24.31
C SER A 326 29.66 -6.86 -24.96
N ILE A 327 28.91 -7.86 -24.46
CA ILE A 327 28.80 -9.18 -25.07
C ILE A 327 28.08 -9.09 -26.41
N ASP A 328 27.02 -8.32 -26.52
CA ASP A 328 26.24 -8.14 -27.75
C ASP A 328 27.03 -7.39 -28.80
N ILE A 329 27.83 -6.39 -28.41
CA ILE A 329 28.80 -5.72 -29.29
C ILE A 329 29.88 -6.71 -29.72
N ILE A 330 30.42 -7.53 -28.82
CA ILE A 330 31.41 -8.56 -29.19
C ILE A 330 30.78 -9.60 -30.13
N ARG A 331 29.57 -10.08 -29.84
CA ARG A 331 28.82 -11.03 -30.67
C ARG A 331 28.41 -10.43 -32.01
N GLN A 332 28.00 -9.17 -32.05
CA GLN A 332 27.73 -8.47 -33.31
C GLN A 332 29.01 -8.29 -34.11
N ASN A 333 30.12 -7.94 -33.48
CA ASN A 333 31.42 -7.86 -34.15
C ASN A 333 31.91 -9.23 -34.63
N GLU A 334 31.68 -10.29 -33.86
CA GLU A 334 31.96 -11.68 -34.26
C GLU A 334 31.04 -12.14 -35.40
N ALA A 335 29.74 -11.82 -35.35
CA ALA A 335 28.79 -12.12 -36.40
C ALA A 335 29.05 -11.31 -37.68
N ILE A 336 29.47 -10.05 -37.55
CA ILE A 336 29.93 -9.21 -38.66
C ILE A 336 31.24 -9.76 -39.21
N ALA A 337 32.17 -10.21 -38.36
CA ALA A 337 33.42 -10.85 -38.82
C ALA A 337 33.15 -12.18 -39.53
N GLN A 338 32.23 -13.01 -39.02
CA GLN A 338 31.78 -14.24 -39.66
C GLN A 338 31.04 -13.98 -40.97
N LYS A 339 30.12 -13.01 -41.00
CA LYS A 339 29.43 -12.60 -42.23
C LYS A 339 30.38 -11.99 -43.24
N LYS A 340 31.40 -11.24 -42.80
CA LYS A 340 32.44 -10.70 -43.68
C LYS A 340 33.32 -11.83 -44.24
N ALA A 341 33.68 -12.82 -43.43
CA ALA A 341 34.39 -14.02 -43.89
C ALA A 341 33.54 -14.87 -44.84
N LEU A 342 32.24 -14.99 -44.58
CA LEU A 342 31.27 -15.67 -45.45
C LEU A 342 31.09 -14.92 -46.76
N LEU A 343 30.96 -13.58 -46.74
CA LEU A 343 30.89 -12.76 -47.94
C LEU A 343 32.19 -12.80 -48.75
N GLU A 344 33.36 -12.81 -48.10
CA GLU A 344 34.66 -13.03 -48.76
C GLU A 344 34.75 -14.44 -49.37
N SER A 345 34.18 -15.47 -48.73
CA SER A 345 34.11 -16.82 -49.29
C SER A 345 33.07 -16.99 -50.40
N GLN A 346 31.94 -16.27 -50.33
CA GLN A 346 30.88 -16.24 -51.34
C GLN A 346 31.28 -15.40 -52.56
N GLN A 347 32.19 -14.44 -52.41
CA GLN A 347 32.78 -13.72 -53.53
C GLN A 347 33.69 -14.61 -54.39
N ASP A 348 34.28 -15.65 -53.79
CA ASP A 348 35.11 -16.66 -54.48
C ASP A 348 34.27 -17.79 -55.13
N GLU A 349 33.06 -18.06 -54.64
CA GLU A 349 32.16 -19.09 -55.19
C GLU A 349 30.89 -18.47 -55.78
N GLY A 350 31.01 -17.98 -57.02
CA GLY A 350 29.88 -17.48 -57.78
C GLY A 350 28.78 -18.53 -58.01
N LEU A 351 27.54 -18.10 -57.77
CA LEU A 351 26.27 -18.56 -58.37
C LEU A 351 25.82 -20.00 -58.10
N THR A 352 25.24 -20.26 -56.91
CA THR A 352 24.26 -21.36 -56.73
C THR A 352 23.15 -20.99 -55.74
N GLY A 353 22.16 -20.23 -56.20
CA GLY A 353 20.93 -19.88 -55.44
C GLY A 353 19.94 -21.03 -55.26
N ARG A 354 20.40 -22.25 -54.96
CA ARG A 354 19.55 -23.43 -54.72
C ARG A 354 19.80 -24.12 -53.36
N ASN A 355 20.70 -23.58 -52.54
CA ASN A 355 20.96 -24.12 -51.19
C ASN A 355 20.27 -23.32 -50.05
N ASP A 356 19.58 -22.22 -50.33
CA ASP A 356 19.19 -21.27 -49.26
C ASP A 356 17.91 -21.61 -48.48
N ILE A 357 17.02 -22.51 -48.91
CA ILE A 357 15.73 -22.70 -48.19
C ILE A 357 15.89 -23.64 -46.99
N ARG A 358 16.66 -24.72 -47.16
CA ARG A 358 16.88 -25.71 -46.09
C ARG A 358 17.80 -25.17 -44.99
N GLU A 359 18.79 -24.36 -45.39
CA GLU A 359 19.68 -23.64 -44.47
C GLU A 359 18.92 -22.55 -43.69
N VAL A 360 18.01 -21.81 -44.34
CA VAL A 360 17.13 -20.85 -43.66
C VAL A 360 16.18 -21.53 -42.68
N LEU A 361 15.59 -22.68 -43.04
CA LEU A 361 14.74 -23.45 -42.11
C LEU A 361 15.51 -24.01 -40.91
N GLU A 362 16.75 -24.47 -41.12
CA GLU A 362 17.62 -24.95 -40.05
C GLU A 362 18.04 -23.81 -39.12
N GLN A 363 18.32 -22.62 -39.68
CA GLN A 363 18.57 -21.39 -38.92
C GLN A 363 17.33 -20.93 -38.13
N GLU A 364 16.12 -21.04 -38.70
CA GLU A 364 14.87 -20.76 -37.98
C GLU A 364 14.66 -21.75 -36.82
N HIS A 365 14.95 -23.04 -37.01
CA HIS A 365 14.91 -24.02 -35.92
C HIS A 365 15.92 -23.74 -34.80
N GLU A 366 17.15 -23.32 -35.14
CA GLU A 366 18.16 -22.95 -34.14
C GLU A 366 17.76 -21.69 -33.36
N THR A 367 17.22 -20.68 -34.04
CA THR A 367 16.76 -19.44 -33.38
C THR A 367 15.55 -19.71 -32.48
N MET A 368 14.62 -20.57 -32.89
CA MET A 368 13.46 -20.96 -32.07
C MET A 368 13.87 -21.76 -30.84
N ARG A 369 14.87 -22.63 -30.96
CA ARG A 369 15.45 -23.39 -29.83
C ARG A 369 16.18 -22.48 -28.86
N SER A 370 16.91 -21.49 -29.36
CA SER A 370 17.55 -20.46 -28.53
C SER A 370 16.53 -19.60 -27.79
N MET A 371 15.37 -19.31 -28.40
CA MET A 371 14.29 -18.55 -27.77
C MET A 371 13.59 -19.37 -26.67
N GLU A 372 13.41 -20.66 -26.88
CA GLU A 372 12.89 -21.61 -25.88
C GLU A 372 13.83 -21.72 -24.66
N ASP A 373 15.15 -21.82 -24.89
CA ASP A 373 16.15 -21.86 -23.82
C ASP A 373 16.21 -20.56 -23.00
N LEU A 374 15.99 -19.40 -23.64
CA LEU A 374 15.95 -18.10 -22.95
C LEU A 374 14.68 -17.95 -22.08
N LEU A 375 13.53 -18.44 -22.55
CA LEU A 375 12.30 -18.44 -21.77
C LEU A 375 12.39 -19.33 -20.53
N HIS A 376 13.15 -20.42 -20.61
CA HIS A 376 13.38 -21.32 -19.47
C HIS A 376 14.44 -20.82 -18.47
N GLN A 377 15.20 -19.77 -18.77
CA GLN A 377 16.21 -19.17 -17.87
C GLN A 377 15.69 -17.97 -17.04
N GLY A 378 14.47 -17.49 -17.28
CA GLY A 378 13.86 -16.37 -16.55
C GLY A 378 13.42 -16.72 -15.12
N ALA A 379 13.57 -15.78 -14.17
CA ALA A 379 13.27 -15.99 -12.75
C ALA A 379 11.75 -16.01 -12.46
N PHE A 380 11.32 -17.00 -11.67
CA PHE A 380 9.93 -17.31 -11.31
C PHE A 380 9.21 -16.18 -10.53
N THR A 381 8.46 -15.36 -11.24
CA THR A 381 7.31 -14.59 -10.72
C THR A 381 6.02 -15.02 -11.43
N GLU A 382 4.87 -14.93 -10.75
CA GLU A 382 3.59 -15.44 -11.27
C GLU A 382 3.14 -14.75 -12.59
N GLU A 383 3.46 -13.46 -12.75
CA GLU A 383 3.24 -12.73 -14.01
C GLU A 383 4.24 -13.16 -15.11
N SER A 384 5.48 -13.50 -14.74
CA SER A 384 6.45 -14.06 -15.70
C SER A 384 6.07 -15.48 -16.15
N ASP A 385 5.46 -16.29 -15.28
CA ASP A 385 4.99 -17.64 -15.64
C ASP A 385 3.81 -17.58 -16.61
N ALA A 386 2.90 -16.61 -16.46
CA ALA A 386 1.81 -16.38 -17.40
C ALA A 386 2.35 -15.96 -18.78
N TYR A 387 3.33 -15.05 -18.81
CA TYR A 387 3.97 -14.61 -20.05
C TYR A 387 4.80 -15.72 -20.70
N VAL A 388 5.55 -16.50 -19.93
CA VAL A 388 6.32 -17.66 -20.44
C VAL A 388 5.39 -18.72 -21.00
N ASN A 389 4.25 -18.99 -20.38
CA ASN A 389 3.24 -19.93 -20.91
C ASN A 389 2.62 -19.42 -22.21
N GLU A 390 2.31 -18.11 -22.29
CA GLU A 390 1.80 -17.52 -23.52
C GLU A 390 2.84 -17.57 -24.65
N GLN A 391 4.09 -17.22 -24.37
CA GLN A 391 5.18 -17.26 -25.35
C GLN A 391 5.56 -18.69 -25.75
N SER A 392 5.55 -19.65 -24.82
CA SER A 392 5.73 -21.07 -25.11
C SER A 392 4.62 -21.61 -26.02
N SER A 393 3.38 -21.19 -25.79
CA SER A 393 2.27 -21.56 -26.68
C SER A 393 2.46 -20.99 -28.10
N LYS A 394 2.92 -19.75 -28.23
CA LYS A 394 3.21 -19.11 -29.52
C LYS A 394 4.38 -19.80 -30.24
N ILE A 395 5.46 -20.14 -29.53
CA ILE A 395 6.59 -20.90 -30.06
C ILE A 395 6.15 -22.31 -30.52
N SER A 396 5.27 -22.96 -29.77
CA SER A 396 4.74 -24.27 -30.17
C SER A 396 3.88 -24.19 -31.44
N SER A 397 3.10 -23.12 -31.60
CA SER A 397 2.31 -22.86 -32.80
C SER A 397 3.22 -22.58 -34.02
N LEU A 398 4.27 -21.76 -33.83
CA LEU A 398 5.29 -21.52 -34.86
C LEU A 398 6.01 -22.80 -35.27
N ARG A 399 6.33 -23.70 -34.32
CA ARG A 399 6.89 -25.02 -34.63
C ARG A 399 6.00 -25.83 -35.57
N VAL A 400 4.69 -25.84 -35.31
CA VAL A 400 3.72 -26.56 -36.14
C VAL A 400 3.68 -25.95 -37.54
N MET A 401 3.65 -24.62 -37.65
CA MET A 401 3.63 -23.92 -38.93
C MET A 401 4.90 -24.13 -39.76
N VAL A 402 6.08 -24.14 -39.12
CA VAL A 402 7.37 -24.41 -39.79
C VAL A 402 7.48 -25.87 -40.23
N ASN A 403 7.01 -26.81 -39.42
CA ASN A 403 6.95 -28.21 -39.84
C ASN A 403 5.96 -28.42 -41.01
N GLU A 404 4.85 -27.68 -41.01
CA GLU A 404 3.88 -27.71 -42.11
C GLU A 404 4.47 -27.10 -43.39
N SER A 405 5.24 -26.01 -43.28
CA SER A 405 5.95 -25.42 -44.42
C SER A 405 7.06 -26.32 -44.96
N GLU A 406 7.79 -27.04 -44.11
CA GLU A 406 8.76 -28.06 -44.53
C GLU A 406 8.06 -29.18 -45.33
N LEU A 407 6.91 -29.65 -44.85
CA LEU A 407 6.13 -30.68 -45.55
C LEU A 407 5.63 -30.19 -46.93
N TYR A 408 5.19 -28.94 -47.04
CA TYR A 408 4.80 -28.36 -48.33
C TYR A 408 5.98 -28.24 -49.29
N VAL A 409 7.16 -27.84 -48.80
CA VAL A 409 8.38 -27.79 -49.61
C VAL A 409 8.78 -29.19 -50.07
N GLU A 410 8.74 -30.19 -49.19
CA GLU A 410 9.04 -31.58 -49.56
C GLU A 410 8.06 -32.13 -50.60
N MET A 411 6.76 -31.82 -50.48
CA MET A 411 5.76 -32.17 -51.48
C MET A 411 6.05 -31.52 -52.83
N LEU A 412 6.39 -30.22 -52.83
CA LEU A 412 6.74 -29.49 -54.05
C LEU A 412 8.02 -30.00 -54.69
N GLU A 413 9.04 -30.36 -53.91
CA GLU A 413 10.25 -31.00 -54.41
C GLU A 413 9.94 -32.35 -55.05
N ARG A 414 9.08 -33.15 -54.42
CA ARG A 414 8.63 -34.43 -54.95
C ARG A 414 7.86 -34.26 -56.26
N ASP A 415 6.98 -33.25 -56.36
CA ASP A 415 6.23 -32.97 -57.58
C ASP A 415 7.11 -32.43 -58.71
N LEU A 416 8.10 -31.60 -58.38
CA LEU A 416 9.12 -31.16 -59.34
C LEU A 416 9.97 -32.33 -59.84
N GLU A 417 10.33 -33.27 -58.97
CA GLU A 417 11.05 -34.48 -59.38
C GLU A 417 10.16 -35.39 -60.24
N ASN A 418 8.89 -35.58 -59.87
CA ASN A 418 7.94 -36.36 -60.67
C ASN A 418 7.74 -35.76 -62.07
N THR A 419 7.58 -34.43 -62.16
CA THR A 419 7.45 -33.73 -63.46
C THR A 419 8.74 -33.78 -64.26
N ARG A 420 9.91 -33.73 -63.60
CA ARG A 420 11.20 -33.93 -64.25
C ARG A 420 11.36 -35.34 -64.81
N VAL A 421 11.06 -36.37 -64.03
CA VAL A 421 11.09 -37.77 -64.47
C VAL A 421 10.10 -38.00 -65.62
N LEU A 422 8.90 -37.42 -65.54
CA LEU A 422 7.92 -37.46 -66.62
C LEU A 422 8.48 -36.82 -67.89
N ARG A 423 9.10 -35.64 -67.77
CA ARG A 423 9.74 -34.94 -68.89
C ARG A 423 10.88 -35.75 -69.49
N GLU A 424 11.78 -36.29 -68.68
CA GLU A 424 12.88 -37.15 -69.14
C GLU A 424 12.35 -38.41 -69.85
N SER A 425 11.26 -39.00 -69.35
CA SER A 425 10.61 -40.15 -69.98
C SER A 425 9.97 -39.82 -71.33
N LEU A 426 9.36 -38.63 -71.46
CA LEU A 426 8.77 -38.14 -72.70
C LEU A 426 9.85 -37.74 -73.71
N GLU A 427 10.94 -37.13 -73.26
CA GLU A 427 12.08 -36.76 -74.10
C GLU A 427 12.81 -38.01 -74.61
N TYR A 428 12.92 -39.06 -73.80
CA TYR A 428 13.41 -40.37 -74.21
C TYR A 428 12.48 -41.04 -75.24
N LYS A 429 11.16 -41.00 -75.04
CA LYS A 429 10.17 -41.49 -76.02
C LYS A 429 10.22 -40.70 -77.34
N LEU A 430 10.37 -39.38 -77.27
CA LEU A 430 10.55 -38.53 -78.45
C LEU A 430 11.84 -38.86 -79.19
N GLN A 431 12.97 -39.04 -78.49
CA GLN A 431 14.21 -39.51 -79.12
C GLN A 431 14.06 -40.90 -79.77
N GLN A 432 13.32 -41.83 -79.14
CA GLN A 432 13.04 -43.12 -79.75
C GLN A 432 12.18 -43.00 -81.02
N LEU A 433 11.17 -42.12 -81.02
CA LEU A 433 10.36 -41.81 -82.20
C LEU A 433 11.19 -41.12 -83.30
N GLU A 434 12.09 -40.20 -82.94
CA GLU A 434 12.96 -39.49 -83.87
C GLU A 434 13.99 -40.42 -84.52
N ILE A 435 14.48 -41.44 -83.78
CA ILE A 435 15.33 -42.52 -84.30
C ILE A 435 14.51 -43.52 -85.13
N GLY A 436 13.27 -43.81 -84.75
CA GLY A 436 12.34 -44.70 -85.47
C GLY A 436 11.79 -44.12 -86.78
N LEU A 437 11.77 -42.80 -86.95
CA LEU A 437 11.42 -42.11 -88.20
C LEU A 437 12.49 -42.28 -89.31
N GLY A 438 13.67 -42.79 -88.98
CA GLY A 438 14.76 -43.06 -89.93
C GLY A 438 14.68 -44.41 -90.65
N ASP A 439 13.85 -45.35 -90.18
CA ASP A 439 13.69 -46.67 -90.81
C ASP A 439 12.19 -46.99 -90.90
N GLY A 440 11.66 -46.92 -92.12
CA GLY A 440 10.23 -46.96 -92.35
C GLY A 440 9.61 -48.30 -91.95
N ALA A 441 8.77 -48.29 -90.90
CA ALA A 441 7.47 -48.95 -90.84
C ALA A 441 6.89 -48.92 -89.42
N SER A 442 5.99 -47.96 -89.14
CA SER A 442 4.67 -48.24 -88.54
C SER A 442 3.92 -46.93 -88.35
N SER A 443 2.74 -46.87 -88.95
CA SER A 443 1.68 -45.95 -88.57
C SER A 443 1.30 -46.25 -87.12
N ASP A 444 1.75 -45.46 -86.16
CA ASP A 444 1.09 -45.39 -84.85
C ASP A 444 -0.19 -44.57 -85.06
N GLU A 445 -1.26 -45.29 -85.42
CA GLU A 445 -2.61 -44.83 -85.11
C GLU A 445 -2.66 -44.64 -83.59
N VAL A 446 -2.97 -43.41 -83.15
CA VAL A 446 -3.26 -43.07 -81.75
C VAL A 446 -4.12 -44.18 -81.18
N THR A 447 -3.58 -44.92 -80.22
CA THR A 447 -4.29 -46.07 -79.67
C THR A 447 -5.53 -45.57 -78.93
N ALA A 448 -6.61 -46.36 -78.91
CA ALA A 448 -7.86 -45.97 -78.25
C ALA A 448 -7.62 -45.56 -76.77
N ASP A 449 -6.63 -46.18 -76.13
CA ASP A 449 -6.21 -45.91 -74.76
C ASP A 449 -5.54 -44.52 -74.61
N GLU A 450 -4.75 -44.05 -75.58
CA GLU A 450 -4.16 -42.70 -75.57
C GLU A 450 -5.22 -41.61 -75.82
N LEU A 451 -6.24 -41.93 -76.63
CA LEU A 451 -7.38 -41.04 -76.85
C LEU A 451 -8.27 -40.96 -75.59
N GLU A 452 -8.48 -42.07 -74.90
CA GLU A 452 -9.18 -42.14 -73.61
C GLU A 452 -8.39 -41.44 -72.49
N GLU A 453 -7.06 -41.55 -72.47
CA GLU A 453 -6.21 -40.82 -71.51
C GLU A 453 -6.28 -39.30 -71.75
N VAL A 454 -6.27 -38.85 -73.01
CA VAL A 454 -6.44 -37.43 -73.34
C VAL A 454 -7.86 -36.94 -72.99
N GLU A 455 -8.89 -37.77 -73.16
CA GLU A 455 -10.26 -37.43 -72.77
C GLU A 455 -10.40 -37.36 -71.23
N ASN A 456 -9.80 -38.29 -70.49
CA ASN A 456 -9.74 -38.25 -69.02
C ASN A 456 -8.97 -37.03 -68.51
N LEU A 457 -7.81 -36.70 -69.11
CA LEU A 457 -7.06 -35.49 -68.75
C LEU A 457 -7.84 -34.21 -69.06
N ARG A 458 -8.70 -34.24 -70.09
CA ARG A 458 -9.59 -33.13 -70.42
C ARG A 458 -10.72 -33.01 -69.41
N GLU A 459 -11.31 -34.11 -68.97
CA GLU A 459 -12.35 -34.16 -67.93
C GLU A 459 -11.80 -33.68 -66.58
N VAL A 460 -10.63 -34.15 -66.16
CA VAL A 460 -9.96 -33.71 -64.92
C VAL A 460 -9.62 -32.22 -64.97
N ASN A 461 -9.16 -31.70 -66.11
CA ASN A 461 -8.94 -30.26 -66.26
C ASN A 461 -10.25 -29.47 -66.19
N GLN A 462 -11.34 -30.00 -66.73
CA GLN A 462 -12.65 -29.35 -66.64
C GLN A 462 -13.14 -29.33 -65.18
N GLU A 463 -12.99 -30.43 -64.44
CA GLU A 463 -13.30 -30.49 -63.01
C GLU A 463 -12.45 -29.50 -62.20
N LEU A 464 -11.15 -29.40 -62.47
CA LEU A 464 -10.26 -28.43 -61.82
C LEU A 464 -10.63 -26.97 -62.15
N GLU A 465 -11.09 -26.68 -63.37
CA GLU A 465 -11.61 -25.35 -63.72
C GLU A 465 -12.92 -25.02 -63.00
N GLU A 466 -13.79 -26.01 -62.83
CA GLU A 466 -15.05 -25.88 -62.08
C GLU A 466 -14.78 -25.68 -60.58
N GLU A 467 -13.83 -26.42 -59.99
CA GLU A 467 -13.39 -26.22 -58.61
C GLU A 467 -12.71 -24.87 -58.41
N ARG A 468 -11.84 -24.45 -59.33
CA ARG A 468 -11.23 -23.12 -59.28
C ARG A 468 -12.30 -22.03 -59.34
N LYS A 469 -13.31 -22.18 -60.18
CA LYS A 469 -14.44 -21.26 -60.26
C LYS A 469 -15.25 -21.26 -58.97
N GLY A 470 -15.48 -22.43 -58.37
CA GLY A 470 -16.12 -22.60 -57.06
C GLY A 470 -15.35 -21.91 -55.92
N LEU A 471 -14.03 -22.08 -55.89
CA LEU A 471 -13.14 -21.43 -54.93
C LEU A 471 -13.14 -19.91 -55.09
N ILE A 472 -13.14 -19.39 -56.32
CA ILE A 472 -13.25 -17.94 -56.57
C ILE A 472 -14.59 -17.40 -56.06
N THR A 473 -15.70 -18.11 -56.28
CA THR A 473 -17.01 -17.68 -55.76
C THR A 473 -17.08 -17.74 -54.23
N ALA A 474 -16.50 -18.78 -53.60
CA ALA A 474 -16.43 -18.88 -52.15
C ALA A 474 -15.58 -17.77 -51.52
N LEU A 475 -14.50 -17.37 -52.20
CA LEU A 475 -13.63 -16.28 -51.77
C LEU A 475 -14.34 -14.92 -51.87
N PHE A 476 -15.18 -14.74 -52.89
CA PHE A 476 -16.01 -13.55 -53.04
C PHE A 476 -17.12 -13.48 -51.97
N ASP A 477 -17.77 -14.60 -51.65
CA ASP A 477 -18.75 -14.69 -50.56
C ASP A 477 -18.09 -14.45 -49.19
N GLY A 478 -16.86 -14.92 -48.99
CA GLY A 478 -16.05 -14.60 -47.81
C GLY A 478 -15.77 -13.10 -47.66
N HIS A 479 -15.56 -12.39 -48.77
CA HIS A 479 -15.44 -10.92 -48.77
C HIS A 479 -16.74 -10.23 -48.34
N SER A 480 -17.90 -10.73 -48.77
CA SER A 480 -19.20 -10.23 -48.32
C SER A 480 -19.41 -10.43 -46.82
N GLN A 481 -18.95 -11.55 -46.26
CA GLN A 481 -18.98 -11.77 -44.80
C GLN A 481 -18.04 -10.84 -44.05
N MET A 482 -16.88 -10.51 -44.64
CA MET A 482 -15.95 -9.53 -44.06
C MET A 482 -16.57 -8.13 -44.01
N ASP A 483 -17.29 -7.71 -45.06
CA ASP A 483 -18.02 -6.44 -45.07
C ASP A 483 -19.17 -6.40 -44.04
N GLU A 484 -19.86 -7.52 -43.83
CA GLU A 484 -20.87 -7.64 -42.77
C GLU A 484 -20.25 -7.57 -41.36
N SER A 485 -19.08 -8.19 -41.16
CA SER A 485 -18.31 -8.10 -39.92
C SER A 485 -17.89 -6.66 -39.63
N ILE A 486 -17.39 -5.93 -40.64
CA ILE A 486 -17.01 -4.51 -40.51
C ILE A 486 -18.24 -3.66 -40.11
N LYS A 487 -19.40 -3.89 -40.73
CA LYS A 487 -20.66 -3.20 -40.36
C LYS A 487 -21.10 -3.53 -38.94
N LEU A 488 -20.96 -4.78 -38.50
CA LEU A 488 -21.26 -5.18 -37.13
C LEU A 488 -20.32 -4.52 -36.12
N GLN A 489 -19.03 -4.47 -36.44
CA GLN A 489 -18.03 -3.81 -35.60
C GLN A 489 -18.28 -2.30 -35.46
N GLN A 490 -18.66 -1.62 -36.56
CA GLN A 490 -19.09 -0.22 -36.50
C GLN A 490 -20.35 -0.05 -35.64
N LYS A 491 -21.30 -0.98 -35.72
CA LYS A 491 -22.53 -0.94 -34.90
C LYS A 491 -22.26 -1.19 -33.43
N ILE A 492 -21.30 -2.06 -33.09
CA ILE A 492 -20.84 -2.28 -31.72
C ILE A 492 -20.24 -0.98 -31.18
N HIS A 493 -19.34 -0.35 -31.94
CA HIS A 493 -18.73 0.91 -31.50
C HIS A 493 -19.77 2.02 -31.26
N GLN A 494 -20.79 2.14 -32.13
CA GLN A 494 -21.89 3.09 -31.93
C GLN A 494 -22.75 2.76 -30.68
N LEU A 495 -22.91 1.48 -30.36
CA LEU A 495 -23.63 1.06 -29.16
C LEU A 495 -22.80 1.35 -27.90
N ASP A 496 -21.49 1.15 -27.94
CA ASP A 496 -20.59 1.46 -26.82
C ASP A 496 -20.56 2.97 -26.52
N GLU A 497 -20.44 3.81 -27.55
CA GLU A 497 -20.56 5.27 -27.37
C GLU A 497 -21.90 5.67 -26.75
N ARG A 498 -22.98 4.98 -27.15
CA ARG A 498 -24.31 5.21 -26.59
C ARG A 498 -24.41 4.73 -25.14
N ILE A 499 -23.79 3.61 -24.79
CA ILE A 499 -23.72 3.12 -23.40
C ILE A 499 -22.93 4.11 -22.54
N GLU A 500 -21.78 4.60 -23.00
CA GLU A 500 -21.00 5.59 -22.26
C GLU A 500 -21.77 6.90 -22.05
N SER A 501 -22.45 7.40 -23.08
CA SER A 501 -23.25 8.62 -22.93
C SER A 501 -24.41 8.44 -21.95
N ILE A 502 -25.05 7.27 -21.94
CA ILE A 502 -26.08 6.92 -20.97
C ILE A 502 -25.48 6.79 -19.56
N GLN A 503 -24.34 6.13 -19.40
CA GLN A 503 -23.65 6.00 -18.11
C GLN A 503 -23.27 7.37 -17.54
N ARG A 504 -22.69 8.25 -18.36
CA ARG A 504 -22.41 9.64 -17.95
C ARG A 504 -23.68 10.37 -17.54
N SER A 505 -24.76 10.24 -18.30
CA SER A 505 -26.06 10.82 -17.94
C SER A 505 -26.65 10.25 -16.64
N TYR A 506 -26.42 8.97 -16.33
CA TYR A 506 -26.85 8.36 -15.07
C TYR A 506 -26.03 8.90 -13.90
N VAL A 507 -24.71 9.00 -14.03
CA VAL A 507 -23.83 9.59 -13.01
C VAL A 507 -24.22 11.05 -12.76
N GLU A 508 -24.47 11.83 -13.81
CA GLU A 508 -24.95 13.22 -13.65
C GLU A 508 -26.30 13.30 -12.94
N MET A 509 -27.22 12.34 -13.18
CA MET A 509 -28.47 12.28 -12.44
C MET A 509 -28.25 11.89 -10.97
N GLU A 510 -27.40 10.90 -10.68
CA GLU A 510 -27.05 10.51 -9.32
C GLU A 510 -26.41 11.67 -8.54
N GLU A 511 -25.48 12.40 -9.16
CA GLU A 511 -24.90 13.62 -8.58
C GLU A 511 -25.97 14.68 -8.31
N ARG A 512 -26.92 14.89 -9.22
CA ARG A 512 -28.06 15.80 -9.01
C ARG A 512 -28.99 15.33 -7.89
N TYR A 513 -29.22 14.04 -7.76
CA TYR A 513 -30.03 13.49 -6.67
C TYR A 513 -29.31 13.60 -5.33
N LEU A 514 -28.02 13.28 -5.27
CA LEU A 514 -27.21 13.41 -4.06
C LEU A 514 -27.09 14.86 -3.61
N THR A 515 -26.87 15.80 -4.54
CA THR A 515 -26.84 17.23 -4.22
C THR A 515 -28.20 17.75 -3.75
N ALA A 516 -29.31 17.27 -4.30
CA ALA A 516 -30.65 17.60 -3.81
C ALA A 516 -30.92 17.05 -2.40
N ILE A 517 -30.46 15.82 -2.10
CA ILE A 517 -30.58 15.22 -0.75
C ILE A 517 -29.75 16.00 0.27
N MET A 518 -28.49 16.31 -0.06
CA MET A 518 -27.63 17.12 0.82
C MET A 518 -28.23 18.51 1.09
N ALA A 519 -28.76 19.18 0.05
CA ALA A 519 -29.42 20.47 0.20
C ALA A 519 -30.69 20.40 1.08
N GLN A 520 -31.38 19.25 1.09
CA GLN A 520 -32.56 19.05 1.93
C GLN A 520 -32.17 18.79 3.41
N GLU A 521 -31.09 18.06 3.65
CA GLU A 521 -30.52 17.84 5.00
C GLU A 521 -29.97 19.15 5.61
N GLU A 522 -29.36 20.04 4.82
CA GLU A 522 -28.90 21.35 5.31
C GLU A 522 -30.02 22.35 5.61
N SER A 523 -31.23 22.11 5.08
CA SER A 523 -32.41 22.97 5.29
C SER A 523 -33.32 22.55 6.45
N SER A 524 -32.97 21.47 7.14
CA SER A 524 -33.66 20.89 8.30
C SER A 524 -32.92 21.20 9.59
#